data_AF-X1HEB5-F1
#
_entry.id   AF-X1HEB5-F1
#
_cell.length_a   1.000
_cell.length_b   1.000
_cell.length_c   1.000
_cell.angle_alpha   90.00
_cell.angle_beta   90.00
_cell.angle_gamma   90.00
#
_symmetry.space_group_name_H-M   'P 1'
#
loop_
_entity.id
_entity.type
_entity.pdbx_description
1 polymer ?
#
loop_
_entity_poly.entity_id
_entity_poly.type
_entity_poly.pdbx_seq_one_letter_code
_entity_poly.pdbx_strand_id
1 'polypeptide(L)'
;GYTTGLYTSPHLHTWRERIRVDGELISEEELARLVARLKPQVEAVNRKATYGELTTFEFLTALAFAYFGQKEVEFQVLEVGMGGKFDATSVIKPVVCI
;
A
#
# COMPACT_ATOMS: atom_id res chain seq x y z
N GLY A 1 9.37 19.25 9.98
CA GLY A 1 8.05 18.91 9.41
C GLY A 1 7.73 17.49 9.78
N TYR A 2 6.53 17.00 9.45
CA TYR A 2 6.18 15.59 9.65
C TYR A 2 6.76 14.72 8.55
N THR A 3 7.11 13.47 8.87
CA THR A 3 7.36 12.44 7.85
C THR A 3 6.02 11.93 7.31
N THR A 4 5.85 12.00 5.99
CA THR A 4 4.57 11.75 5.32
C THR A 4 4.65 10.63 4.31
N GLY A 5 3.60 9.81 4.26
CA GLY A 5 3.41 8.76 3.26
C GLY A 5 2.27 9.12 2.32
N LEU A 6 2.45 8.90 1.03
CA LEU A 6 1.41 9.10 0.02
C LEU A 6 1.18 7.80 -0.75
N TYR A 7 -0.07 7.32 -0.74
CA TYR A 7 -0.53 6.19 -1.54
C TYR A 7 -1.57 6.64 -2.56
N THR A 8 -1.26 6.51 -3.85
CA THR A 8 -2.11 7.01 -4.96
C THR A 8 -2.28 6.02 -6.10
N SER A 9 -3.32 6.23 -6.92
CA SER A 9 -3.61 5.41 -8.08
C SER A 9 -4.42 6.14 -9.17
N PRO A 10 -4.25 5.81 -10.46
CA PRO A 10 -3.26 4.90 -11.04
C PRO A 10 -1.85 5.51 -11.08
N HIS A 11 -0.87 4.75 -11.56
CA HIS A 11 0.44 5.28 -11.96
C HIS A 11 0.44 5.58 -13.45
N LEU A 12 1.35 6.46 -13.89
CA LEU A 12 1.52 6.84 -15.29
C LEU A 12 2.71 6.11 -15.94
N HIS A 13 3.87 6.07 -15.28
CA HIS A 13 5.08 5.48 -15.88
C HIS A 13 5.64 4.31 -15.08
N THR A 14 5.62 4.37 -13.75
CA THR A 14 6.18 3.33 -12.89
C THR A 14 5.30 3.03 -11.69
N TRP A 15 5.20 1.76 -11.31
CA TRP A 15 4.47 1.30 -10.13
C TRP A 15 4.89 2.02 -8.84
N ARG A 16 6.15 2.47 -8.78
CA ARG A 16 6.69 3.22 -7.63
C ARG A 16 5.94 4.54 -7.39
N GLU A 17 5.35 5.14 -8.43
CA GLU A 17 4.57 6.38 -8.30
C GLU A 17 3.44 6.27 -7.29
N ARG A 18 2.91 5.06 -7.08
CA ARG A 18 1.84 4.78 -6.15
C ARG A 18 2.26 4.91 -4.69
N ILE A 19 3.55 4.90 -4.35
CA ILE A 19 4.04 4.90 -2.97
C ILE A 19 5.19 5.89 -2.83
N ARG A 20 4.97 6.94 -2.03
CA ARG A 20 5.98 7.95 -1.72
C ARG A 20 6.14 8.16 -0.23
N VAL A 21 7.36 8.48 0.19
CA VAL A 21 7.65 8.98 1.54
C VAL A 21 8.40 10.30 1.39
N ASP A 22 7.89 11.35 2.05
CA ASP A 22 8.41 12.72 1.97
C ASP A 22 8.56 13.24 0.53
N GLY A 23 7.61 12.85 -0.33
CA GLY A 23 7.56 13.22 -1.74
C GLY A 23 8.42 12.35 -2.66
N GLU A 24 9.33 11.54 -2.11
CA GLU A 24 10.22 10.68 -2.87
C GLU A 24 9.59 9.31 -3.15
N LEU A 25 9.81 8.79 -4.36
CA LEU A 25 9.36 7.45 -4.75
C LEU A 25 10.06 6.38 -3.92
N ILE A 26 9.34 5.31 -3.58
CA ILE A 26 9.98 4.08 -3.09
C ILE A 26 11.08 3.62 -4.08
N SER A 27 12.26 3.25 -3.57
CA SER A 27 13.35 2.75 -4.42
C SER A 27 13.00 1.39 -5.03
N GLU A 28 13.63 1.03 -6.15
CA GLU A 28 13.41 -0.30 -6.78
C GLU A 28 13.84 -1.43 -5.86
N GLU A 29 14.95 -1.24 -5.14
CA GLU A 29 15.46 -2.21 -4.18
C GLU A 29 14.53 -2.37 -2.98
N GLU A 30 13.99 -1.27 -2.47
CA GLU A 30 13.00 -1.29 -1.39
C GLU A 30 11.71 -1.98 -1.81
N LEU A 31 11.20 -1.65 -3.00
CA LEU A 31 10.02 -2.30 -3.56
C LEU A 31 10.25 -3.80 -3.74
N ALA A 32 11.35 -4.20 -4.37
CA ALA A 32 11.70 -5.60 -4.58
C ALA A 32 11.84 -6.37 -3.25
N ARG A 33 12.51 -5.77 -2.25
CA ARG A 33 12.64 -6.36 -0.91
C ARG A 33 11.29 -6.52 -0.23
N LEU A 34 10.39 -5.54 -0.33
CA LEU A 34 9.05 -5.63 0.25
C LEU A 34 8.21 -6.70 -0.41
N VAL A 35 8.22 -6.78 -1.74
CA VAL A 35 7.52 -7.83 -2.48
C VAL A 35 8.01 -9.19 -2.05
N ALA A 36 9.32 -9.42 -2.02
CA ALA A 36 9.91 -10.68 -1.58
C ALA A 36 9.53 -11.01 -0.12
N ARG A 37 9.52 -10.01 0.77
CA ARG A 37 9.16 -10.16 2.17
C ARG A 37 7.68 -10.51 2.40
N LEU A 38 6.78 -10.02 1.55
CA LEU A 38 5.32 -10.21 1.70
C LEU A 38 4.79 -11.41 0.91
N LYS A 39 5.52 -11.87 -0.11
CA LYS A 39 5.12 -12.98 -0.98
C LYS A 39 4.69 -14.25 -0.21
N PRO A 40 5.44 -14.75 0.80
CA PRO A 40 5.02 -15.95 1.54
C PRO A 40 3.67 -15.80 2.27
N GLN A 41 3.37 -14.59 2.76
CA GLN A 41 2.12 -14.27 3.45
C GLN A 41 0.96 -14.23 2.47
N VAL A 42 1.15 -13.61 1.30
CA VAL A 42 0.16 -13.61 0.21
C VAL A 42 -0.14 -15.03 -0.24
N GLU A 43 0.89 -15.86 -0.46
CA GLU A 43 0.72 -17.26 -0.83
C GLU A 43 -0.03 -18.05 0.26
N ALA A 44 0.24 -17.77 1.54
CA ALA A 44 -0.48 -18.41 2.65
C ALA A 44 -1.96 -18.02 2.70
N VAL A 45 -2.30 -16.75 2.42
CA VAL A 45 -3.69 -16.29 2.35
C VAL A 45 -4.39 -16.90 1.14
N ASN A 46 -3.76 -16.86 -0.04
CA ASN A 46 -4.32 -17.43 -1.28
C ASN A 46 -4.52 -18.94 -1.18
N ARG A 47 -3.62 -19.69 -0.51
CA ARG A 47 -3.83 -21.13 -0.27
C ARG A 47 -5.09 -21.44 0.56
N LYS A 48 -5.44 -20.57 1.49
CA LYS A 48 -6.68 -20.72 2.28
C LYS A 48 -7.92 -20.34 1.46
N ALA A 49 -7.75 -19.39 0.52
CA ALA A 49 -8.77 -18.89 -0.40
C ALA A 49 -10.14 -18.60 0.26
N THR A 50 -10.16 -18.22 1.55
CA THR A 50 -11.39 -18.12 2.34
C THR A 50 -12.41 -17.16 1.72
N TYR A 51 -11.92 -16.11 1.07
CA TYR A 51 -12.71 -15.09 0.38
C TYR A 51 -12.26 -14.88 -1.07
N GLY A 52 -11.53 -15.85 -1.64
CA GLY A 52 -10.80 -15.71 -2.90
C GLY A 52 -9.31 -15.38 -2.73
N GLU A 53 -8.62 -15.24 -3.86
CA GLU A 53 -7.22 -14.82 -3.89
C GLU A 53 -7.12 -13.30 -3.79
N LEU A 54 -6.01 -12.81 -3.22
CA LEU A 54 -5.71 -11.39 -3.18
C LEU A 54 -5.59 -10.82 -4.59
N THR A 55 -6.30 -9.72 -4.80
CA THR A 55 -6.15 -8.89 -5.99
C THR A 55 -4.82 -8.13 -5.93
N THR A 56 -4.35 -7.68 -7.10
CA THR A 56 -3.17 -6.81 -7.21
C THR A 56 -3.33 -5.54 -6.38
N PHE A 57 -4.53 -4.96 -6.29
CA PHE A 57 -4.78 -3.73 -5.55
C PHE A 57 -4.70 -3.95 -4.03
N GLU A 58 -5.26 -5.04 -3.51
CA GLU A 58 -5.14 -5.42 -2.10
C GLU A 58 -3.68 -5.68 -1.72
N PHE A 59 -2.94 -6.38 -2.57
CA PHE A 59 -1.52 -6.61 -2.35
C PHE A 59 -0.71 -5.30 -2.33
N LEU A 60 -0.95 -4.39 -3.28
CA LEU A 60 -0.26 -3.09 -3.31
C LEU A 60 -0.59 -2.23 -2.09
N THR A 61 -1.85 -2.25 -1.65
CA THR A 61 -2.28 -1.52 -0.46
C THR A 61 -1.56 -2.06 0.79
N ALA A 62 -1.49 -3.38 0.94
CA ALA A 62 -0.72 -4.01 2.03
C ALA A 62 0.78 -3.67 1.96
N LEU A 63 1.34 -3.61 0.75
CA LEU A 63 2.74 -3.23 0.53
C LEU A 63 3.00 -1.77 0.93
N ALA A 64 2.10 -0.85 0.58
CA ALA A 64 2.19 0.56 0.96
C ALA A 64 2.18 0.72 2.50
N PHE A 65 1.24 0.07 3.18
CA PHE A 65 1.20 0.08 4.65
C PHE A 65 2.47 -0.51 5.27
N ALA A 66 2.97 -1.61 4.71
CA ALA A 66 4.20 -2.23 5.18
C ALA A 66 5.42 -1.31 4.99
N TYR A 67 5.47 -0.53 3.91
CA TYR A 67 6.52 0.45 3.67
C TYR A 67 6.43 1.64 4.62
N PHE A 68 5.24 2.23 4.80
CA PHE A 68 5.04 3.35 5.70
C PHE A 68 5.38 3.00 7.15
N GLY A 69 5.01 1.80 7.60
CA GLY A 69 5.42 1.29 8.91
C GLY A 69 6.93 1.11 9.03
N GLN A 70 7.61 0.66 7.96
CA GLN A 70 9.07 0.49 7.95
C GLN A 70 9.83 1.83 7.93
N LYS A 71 9.20 2.88 7.43
CA LYS A 71 9.73 4.26 7.38
C LYS A 71 9.30 5.11 8.57
N GLU A 72 8.54 4.54 9.51
CA GLU A 72 8.03 5.24 10.70
C GLU A 72 7.27 6.54 10.34
N VAL A 73 6.48 6.47 9.27
CA VAL A 73 5.68 7.62 8.78
C VAL A 73 4.67 8.07 9.84
N GLU A 74 4.66 9.38 10.11
CA GLU A 74 3.76 10.00 11.09
C GLU A 74 2.35 10.22 10.53
N PHE A 75 2.24 10.64 9.27
CA PHE A 75 0.96 10.84 8.59
C PHE A 75 0.92 10.21 7.20
N GLN A 76 -0.19 9.53 6.90
CA GLN A 76 -0.41 8.86 5.62
C GLN A 76 -1.60 9.49 4.91
N VAL A 77 -1.43 9.84 3.64
CA VAL A 77 -2.50 10.22 2.73
C VAL A 77 -2.78 9.04 1.81
N LEU A 78 -3.99 8.52 1.88
CA LEU A 78 -4.42 7.33 1.13
C LEU A 78 -5.52 7.74 0.16
N GLU A 79 -5.26 7.60 -1.14
CA GLU A 79 -6.29 7.71 -2.17
C GLU A 79 -7.05 6.40 -2.28
N VAL A 80 -8.39 6.49 -2.22
CA VAL A 80 -9.28 5.35 -2.46
C VAL A 80 -9.15 4.91 -3.91
N GLY A 81 -8.96 3.60 -4.15
CA GLY A 81 -8.85 3.07 -5.52
C GLY A 81 -10.17 3.13 -6.28
N MET A 82 -11.26 2.65 -5.65
CA MET A 82 -12.60 2.74 -6.23
C MET A 82 -13.70 2.82 -5.16
N GLY A 83 -14.54 3.84 -5.26
CA GLY A 83 -15.72 4.00 -4.40
C GLY A 83 -15.38 4.40 -2.97
N GLY A 84 -15.09 3.44 -2.09
CA GLY A 84 -14.75 3.70 -0.68
C GLY A 84 -15.08 2.54 0.25
N LYS A 85 -16.37 2.28 0.51
CA LYS A 85 -16.82 1.34 1.56
C LYS A 85 -16.18 -0.04 1.53
N PHE A 86 -15.88 -0.56 0.34
CA PHE A 86 -15.28 -1.89 0.13
C PHE A 86 -13.90 -1.83 -0.52
N ASP A 87 -13.28 -0.64 -0.54
CA ASP A 87 -11.94 -0.46 -1.06
C ASP A 87 -10.90 -1.01 -0.08
N ALA A 88 -9.78 -1.53 -0.60
CA ALA A 88 -8.70 -2.08 0.22
C ALA A 88 -8.12 -1.06 1.21
N THR A 89 -8.20 0.23 0.90
CA THR A 89 -7.72 1.31 1.78
C THR A 89 -8.63 1.54 3.00
N SER A 90 -9.88 1.07 2.98
CA SER A 90 -10.87 1.31 4.03
C SER A 90 -10.69 0.47 5.30
N VAL A 91 -9.56 -0.23 5.44
CA VAL A 91 -9.19 -0.99 6.65
C VAL A 91 -8.69 -0.10 7.79
N ILE A 92 -8.52 1.20 7.56
CA ILE A 92 -8.00 2.18 8.52
C ILE A 92 -9.10 3.01 9.18
N LYS A 93 -8.76 3.63 10.32
CA LYS A 93 -9.57 4.68 10.95
C LYS A 93 -8.86 6.03 10.76
N PRO A 94 -9.21 6.81 9.72
CA PRO A 94 -8.53 8.07 9.44
C PRO A 94 -8.90 9.16 10.44
N VAL A 95 -8.01 10.14 10.61
CA VAL A 95 -8.29 11.37 11.38
C VAL A 95 -9.19 12.34 10.60
N VAL A 96 -9.22 12.24 9.27
CA VAL A 96 -10.04 13.04 8.35
C VAL A 96 -10.35 12.24 7.08
N CYS A 97 -11.54 12.40 6.51
CA CYS A 97 -11.94 11.86 5.21
C CYS A 97 -12.30 13.02 4.26
N ILE A 98 -11.99 12.87 2.97
CA ILE A 98 -12.30 13.83 1.90
C ILE A 98 -13.13 13.11 0.83
#